data_AF-X1VYV1-F1
#
_entry.id   AF-X1VYV1-F1
#
_cell.length_a   1.000
_cell.length_b   1.000
_cell.length_c   1.000
_cell.angle_alpha   90.00
_cell.angle_beta   90.00
_cell.angle_gamma   90.00
#
_symmetry.space_group_name_H-M   'P 1'
#
loop_
_entity.id
_entity.type
_entity.pdbx_description
1 polymer ?
#
loop_
_entity_poly.entity_id
_entity_poly.type
_entity_poly.pdbx_seq_one_letter_code
_entity_poly.pdbx_strand_id
1 'polypeptide(L)' 'MKRALFGIVVGDTKDEIKEAAGDGSRWGLRITYIEQEAPLGLAHAVKISEGFLGEEPFVMYLGDNILK' A
#
# COMPACT_ATOMS: atom_id res chain seq x y z
N MET A 1 4.89 16.75 -14.30
CA MET A 1 4.89 16.26 -12.90
C MET A 1 4.40 14.83 -12.90
N LYS A 2 5.24 13.85 -12.52
CA LYS A 2 4.80 12.45 -12.34
C LYS A 2 3.92 12.39 -11.07
N ARG A 3 2.73 11.78 -11.15
CA ARG A 3 1.91 11.50 -9.96
C ARG A 3 2.58 10.35 -9.20
N ALA A 4 2.82 10.52 -7.90
CA ALA A 4 3.33 9.44 -7.06
C ALA A 4 2.31 8.31 -6.98
N LEU A 5 2.78 7.07 -7.11
CA LEU A 5 1.96 5.87 -6.96
C LEU A 5 1.80 5.58 -5.47
N PHE A 6 0.57 5.27 -5.02
CA PHE A 6 0.29 4.96 -3.61
C PHE A 6 -0.26 3.54 -3.48
N GLY A 7 0.51 2.66 -2.84
CA GLY A 7 0.18 1.25 -2.66
C GLY A 7 -0.17 0.97 -1.20
N ILE A 8 -1.23 0.21 -0.96
CA ILE A 8 -1.57 -0.30 0.37
C ILE A 8 -1.53 -1.82 0.31
N VAL A 9 -0.59 -2.41 1.05
CA VAL A 9 -0.55 -3.86 1.25
C VAL A 9 -1.65 -4.22 2.26
N VAL A 10 -2.54 -5.13 1.87
CA VAL A 10 -3.71 -5.53 2.66
C VAL A 10 -3.75 -7.04 2.85
N GLY A 11 -4.24 -7.49 4.00
CA GLY A 11 -4.47 -8.90 4.31
C GLY A 11 -5.96 -9.17 4.56
N ASP A 12 -6.27 -9.83 5.68
CA ASP A 12 -7.62 -10.24 6.04
C ASP A 12 -8.62 -9.07 6.14
N THR A 13 -8.18 -7.89 6.59
CA THR A 13 -9.01 -6.68 6.75
C THR A 13 -9.07 -5.80 5.50
N LYS A 14 -8.84 -6.39 4.32
CA LYS A 14 -8.79 -5.63 3.06
C LYS A 14 -10.06 -4.87 2.76
N ASP A 15 -11.22 -5.37 3.16
CA ASP A 15 -12.50 -4.75 2.83
C ASP A 15 -12.73 -3.51 3.68
N GLU A 16 -12.42 -3.54 4.98
CA GLU A 16 -12.48 -2.38 5.87
C GLU A 16 -11.48 -1.30 5.44
N ILE A 17 -10.28 -1.71 5.02
CA ILE A 17 -9.26 -0.78 4.52
C ILE A 17 -9.71 -0.15 3.19
N LYS A 18 -10.32 -0.94 2.29
CA LYS A 18 -10.88 -0.45 1.02
C LYS A 18 -12.04 0.52 1.24
N GLU A 19 -12.95 0.21 2.15
CA GLU A 19 -14.07 1.08 2.52
C GLU A 19 -13.55 2.40 3.12
N ALA A 20 -12.58 2.31 4.05
CA ALA A 20 -12.05 3.47 4.73
C ALA A 20 -11.25 4.39 3.80
N ALA A 21 -10.40 3.85 2.92
CA ALA A 21 -9.49 4.62 2.08
C ALA A 21 -10.03 4.95 0.68
N GLY A 22 -10.93 4.14 0.13
CA GLY A 22 -11.46 4.29 -1.22
C GLY A 22 -10.39 4.30 -2.31
N ASP A 23 -10.69 4.89 -3.46
CA ASP A 23 -9.71 5.01 -4.57
C ASP A 23 -8.59 6.04 -4.31
N GLY A 24 -8.66 6.77 -3.20
CA GLY A 24 -7.73 7.82 -2.81
C GLY A 24 -8.02 9.20 -3.44
N SER A 25 -9.06 9.34 -4.26
CA SER A 25 -9.41 10.59 -4.94
C SER A 25 -9.63 11.76 -3.98
N ARG A 26 -10.15 11.50 -2.78
CA ARG A 26 -10.35 12.51 -1.72
C ARG A 26 -9.05 13.20 -1.27
N TRP A 27 -7.90 12.58 -1.55
CA TRP A 27 -6.56 13.12 -1.26
C TRP A 27 -5.78 13.48 -2.53
N GLY A 28 -6.41 13.44 -3.71
CA GLY A 28 -5.72 13.62 -4.99
C GLY A 28 -4.76 12.47 -5.33
N LEU A 29 -4.93 11.30 -4.72
CA LEU A 29 -4.14 10.10 -4.94
C LEU A 29 -4.88 9.10 -5.84
N ARG A 30 -4.15 8.07 -6.30
CA ARG A 30 -4.72 6.84 -6.83
C ARG A 30 -4.15 5.67 -6.02
N ILE A 31 -5.01 5.00 -5.27
CA ILE A 31 -4.62 3.89 -4.41
C ILE A 31 -4.66 2.58 -5.20
N THR A 32 -3.59 1.79 -5.05
CA THR A 32 -3.53 0.39 -5.50
C THR A 32 -3.50 -0.51 -4.26
N TYR A 33 -4.42 -1.46 -4.19
CA TYR A 33 -4.46 -2.45 -3.12
C TYR A 33 -3.69 -3.70 -3.55
N ILE A 34 -2.74 -4.12 -2.73
CA ILE A 34 -1.84 -5.26 -3.00
C ILE A 34 -2.14 -6.31 -1.94
N GLU A 35 -2.67 -7.47 -2.35
CA GLU A 35 -3.07 -8.51 -1.39
C GLU A 35 -1.86 -9.33 -0.93
N GLN A 36 -1.70 -9.42 0.39
CA GLN A 36 -0.77 -10.33 1.05
C GLN A 36 -1.56 -11.50 1.62
N GLU A 37 -1.35 -12.69 1.07
CA GLU A 37 -2.11 -13.90 1.44
C GLU A 37 -1.91 -14.36 2.89
N ALA A 38 -0.74 -14.04 3.49
CA ALA A 38 -0.42 -14.41 4.87
C ALA A 38 0.63 -13.46 5.49
N PRO A 39 0.68 -13.31 6.82
CA PRO A 39 1.61 -12.41 7.52
C PRO A 39 3.06 -12.95 7.52
N LEU A 40 3.69 -12.94 6.35
CA LEU A 40 5.04 -13.45 6.10
C LEU A 40 6.16 -12.41 6.32
N GLY A 41 5.83 -11.28 6.94
CA GLY A 41 6.76 -10.20 7.28
C GLY A 41 6.97 -9.14 6.20
N LEU A 42 7.76 -8.12 6.55
CA LEU A 42 7.91 -6.90 5.76
C LEU A 42 8.65 -7.11 4.42
N ALA A 43 9.68 -7.95 4.41
CA ALA A 43 10.39 -8.28 3.18
C ALA A 43 9.47 -8.96 2.15
N HIS A 44 8.51 -9.77 2.63
CA HIS A 44 7.50 -10.36 1.76
C HIS A 44 6.54 -9.31 1.19
N ALA A 45 6.10 -8.33 2.01
CA ALA A 45 5.27 -7.22 1.56
C ALA A 45 5.94 -6.40 0.44
N VAL A 46 7.25 -6.16 0.54
CA VAL A 46 8.03 -5.53 -0.53
C VAL A 46 8.08 -6.43 -1.77
N LYS A 47 8.37 -7.72 -1.60
CA LYS A 47 8.47 -8.69 -2.70
C LYS A 47 7.19 -8.76 -3.54
N ILE A 48 6.01 -8.87 -2.91
CA ILE A 48 4.73 -8.93 -3.65
C ILE A 48 4.36 -7.60 -4.31
N SER A 49 5.00 -6.50 -3.88
CA SER A 49 4.79 -5.18 -4.44
C SER A 49 5.72 -4.87 -5.63
N GLU A 50 6.60 -5.79 -6.04
CA GLU A 50 7.61 -5.59 -7.10
C GLU A 50 7.02 -4.98 -8.38
N GLY A 51 5.91 -5.54 -8.88
CA GLY A 51 5.26 -5.04 -10.10
C GLY A 51 4.63 -3.65 -9.94
N PHE A 52 4.25 -3.25 -8.72
CA PHE A 52 3.74 -1.92 -8.42
C PHE A 52 4.88 -0.89 -8.27
N LEU A 53 5.98 -1.29 -7.65
CA LEU A 53 7.14 -0.44 -7.37
C LEU A 53 7.98 -0.17 -8.63
N GLY A 54 8.15 -1.19 -9.49
CA GLY A 54 9.07 -1.11 -10.62
C GLY A 54 10.50 -0.84 -10.17
N GLU A 55 11.20 0.02 -10.90
CA GLU A 55 12.58 0.44 -10.59
C GLU A 55 12.66 1.79 -9.86
N GLU A 56 11.51 2.36 -9.45
CA GLU A 56 11.47 3.68 -8.83
C GLU A 56 11.79 3.58 -7.32
N PRO A 57 12.51 4.57 -6.75
CA PRO A 57 12.74 4.60 -5.30
C PRO A 57 11.42 4.75 -4.56
N PHE A 58 11.30 4.08 -3.42
CA PHE A 58 10.06 4.06 -2.64
C PHE A 58 10.31 4.22 -1.13
N VAL A 59 9.23 4.55 -0.42
CA VAL A 59 9.17 4.56 1.04
C VAL A 59 8.09 3.58 1.46
N MET A 60 8.41 2.72 2.44
CA MET A 60 7.44 1.87 3.12
C MET A 60 7.21 2.41 4.52
N TYR A 61 5.93 2.48 4.91
CA TYR A 61 5.51 2.88 6.25
C TYR A 61 4.54 1.85 6.81
N LEU A 62 4.69 1.48 8.08
CA LEU A 62 3.81 0.50 8.72
C LEU A 62 2.51 1.18 9.14
N GLY A 63 1.38 0.58 8.76
CA GLY A 63 0.06 1.19 8.95
C GLY A 63 -0.39 1.33 10.41
N ASP A 64 0.28 0.65 11.33
CA ASP A 64 0.06 0.69 12.77
C ASP A 64 0.97 1.67 13.52
N ASN A 65 2.02 2.18 12.86
CA ASN A 65 2.88 3.19 13.44
C ASN A 65 2.21 4.56 13.34
N ILE A 66 2.28 5.33 14.44
CA ILE A 66 1.87 6.74 14.47
C ILE A 66 3.06 7.56 14.95
N LEU A 67 3.49 8.53 14.15
CA LEU A 67 4.52 9.49 14.52
C LEU A 67 3.90 10.76 15.11
N LYS A 68 4.60 11.38 16.06
CA LYS A 68 4.24 12.66 16.69
C LYS A 68 5.12 13.78 16.15
#